data_AF-B3DS24-F1
#
_entry.id   AF-B3DS24-F1
#
_cell.length_a   1.000
_cell.length_b   1.000
_cell.length_c   1.000
_cell.angle_alpha   90.00
_cell.angle_beta   90.00
_cell.angle_gamma   90.00
#
_symmetry.space_group_name_H-M   'P 1'
#
loop_
_entity.id
_entity.type
_entity.pdbx_description
1 polymer ?
#
loop_
_entity_poly.entity_id
_entity_poly.type
_entity_poly.pdbx_seq_one_letter_code
_entity_poly.pdbx_strand_id
1 'polypeptide(L)'
;MASACMGDIAILEVALRNRMDRQLSLLALEQNGTEDWYMAGLQFDDRTQYQIREAWNHLTPHQRKNHTHGHLIASLTFGFWRNLLEDGGTIHTKWPDQRRADYENDLWRKGLDKTFSNGRQYARAVEERWTRKYALDIVKTVHALRNRVAHHEPLVNGIPLPGENRRIALENATQACFALAMILDRDLHAWLMDNSKMKLVLEHELKPNE
;
A
#
# COMPACT_ATOMS: atom_id res chain seq x y z
N MET A 1 14.66 -3.28 17.65
CA MET A 1 13.31 -2.92 17.15
C MET A 1 13.28 -2.58 15.67
N ALA A 2 14.05 -1.59 15.19
CA ALA A 2 14.01 -1.18 13.76
C ALA A 2 14.18 -2.35 12.77
N SER A 3 15.12 -3.28 13.00
CA SER A 3 15.30 -4.47 12.16
C SER A 3 14.11 -5.44 12.17
N ALA A 4 13.39 -5.57 13.29
CA ALA A 4 12.18 -6.39 13.37
C ALA A 4 11.03 -5.74 12.58
N CYS A 5 10.83 -4.43 12.76
CA CYS A 5 9.87 -3.67 11.96
C CYS A 5 10.15 -3.82 10.45
N MET A 6 11.42 -3.82 10.04
CA MET A 6 11.79 -3.93 8.64
C MET A 6 11.35 -5.26 8.01
N GLY A 7 11.52 -6.38 8.72
CA GLY A 7 11.12 -7.71 8.23
C GLY A 7 9.61 -7.85 8.09
N ASP A 8 8.86 -7.45 9.11
CA ASP A 8 7.40 -7.55 9.11
C ASP A 8 6.77 -6.61 8.06
N ILE A 9 7.30 -5.40 7.91
CA ILE A 9 6.88 -4.46 6.88
C ILE A 9 7.18 -4.99 5.48
N ALA A 10 8.32 -5.67 5.27
CA ALA A 10 8.63 -6.27 3.97
C ALA A 10 7.60 -7.36 3.59
N ILE A 11 7.15 -8.17 4.56
CA ILE A 11 6.08 -9.15 4.36
C ILE A 11 4.77 -8.45 3.97
N LEU A 12 4.40 -7.39 4.70
CA LEU A 12 3.21 -6.58 4.40
C LEU A 12 3.28 -5.92 3.02
N GLU A 13 4.46 -5.43 2.62
CA GLU A 13 4.69 -4.84 1.30
C GLU A 13 4.43 -5.85 0.18
N VAL A 14 4.98 -7.07 0.32
CA VAL A 14 4.78 -8.15 -0.65
C VAL A 14 3.31 -8.56 -0.70
N ALA A 15 2.65 -8.68 0.46
CA ALA A 15 1.23 -9.05 0.52
C ALA A 15 0.33 -7.99 -0.12
N LEU A 16 0.55 -6.70 0.19
CA LEU A 16 -0.19 -5.59 -0.39
C LEU A 16 0.00 -5.56 -1.91
N ARG A 17 1.27 -5.58 -2.36
CA ARG A 17 1.63 -5.58 -3.77
C ARG A 17 0.95 -6.70 -4.54
N ASN A 18 1.11 -7.95 -4.11
CA ASN A 18 0.61 -9.10 -4.84
C ASN A 18 -0.93 -9.09 -4.92
N ARG A 19 -1.61 -8.60 -3.87
CA ARG A 19 -3.07 -8.49 -3.86
C ARG A 19 -3.57 -7.36 -4.75
N MET A 20 -2.93 -6.19 -4.70
CA MET A 20 -3.29 -5.06 -5.57
C MET A 20 -3.01 -5.38 -7.04
N ASP A 21 -1.85 -5.97 -7.34
CA ASP A 21 -1.51 -6.45 -8.68
C ASP A 21 -2.58 -7.39 -9.22
N ARG A 22 -2.96 -8.42 -8.44
CA ARG A 22 -4.03 -9.34 -8.83
C ARG A 22 -5.34 -8.63 -9.14
N GLN A 23 -5.78 -7.66 -8.31
CA GLN A 23 -7.01 -6.94 -8.58
C GLN A 23 -6.89 -6.05 -9.82
N LEU A 24 -5.77 -5.37 -10.02
CA LEU A 24 -5.54 -4.55 -11.22
C LEU A 24 -5.52 -5.41 -12.49
N SER A 25 -4.87 -6.58 -12.46
CA SER A 25 -4.87 -7.54 -13.57
C SER A 25 -6.27 -8.03 -13.90
N LEU A 26 -7.12 -8.29 -12.90
CA LEU A 26 -8.52 -8.67 -13.13
C LEU A 26 -9.31 -7.53 -13.79
N LEU A 27 -9.17 -6.29 -13.29
CA LEU A 27 -9.81 -5.12 -13.89
C LEU A 27 -9.36 -4.89 -15.33
N ALA A 28 -8.07 -5.04 -15.59
CA ALA A 28 -7.48 -4.91 -16.91
C ALA A 28 -7.94 -6.00 -17.88
N LEU A 29 -8.04 -7.23 -17.39
CA LEU A 29 -8.53 -8.37 -18.17
C LEU A 29 -9.99 -8.16 -18.58
N GLU A 30 -10.83 -7.70 -17.64
CA GLU A 30 -12.24 -7.37 -17.91
C GLU A 30 -12.39 -6.21 -18.91
N GLN A 31 -11.54 -5.19 -18.81
CA GLN A 31 -11.67 -3.98 -19.63
C GLN A 31 -11.10 -4.16 -21.05
N ASN A 32 -9.94 -4.81 -21.17
CA ASN A 32 -9.09 -4.78 -22.36
C ASN A 32 -8.46 -6.14 -22.74
N GLY A 33 -8.80 -7.23 -22.04
CA GLY A 33 -8.37 -8.58 -22.40
C GLY A 33 -6.90 -8.90 -22.10
N THR A 34 -6.23 -8.13 -21.23
CA THR A 34 -4.85 -8.39 -20.80
C THR A 34 -4.70 -8.26 -19.29
N GLU A 35 -3.84 -9.10 -18.70
CA GLU A 35 -3.48 -9.03 -17.27
C GLU A 35 -2.42 -7.96 -16.99
N ASP A 36 -1.71 -7.48 -18.03
CA ASP A 36 -0.74 -6.40 -17.95
C ASP A 36 -1.46 -5.06 -17.78
N TRP A 37 -1.93 -4.78 -16.57
CA TRP A 37 -2.79 -3.65 -16.24
C TRP A 37 -2.17 -2.28 -16.58
N TYR A 38 -0.83 -2.21 -16.60
CA TYR A 38 -0.07 -1.02 -16.98
C TYR A 38 -0.07 -0.77 -18.51
N MET A 39 -0.51 -1.74 -19.31
CA MET A 39 -0.73 -1.63 -20.77
C MET A 39 -2.22 -1.60 -21.15
N ALA A 40 -3.11 -1.93 -20.22
CA ALA A 40 -4.55 -2.05 -20.45
C ALA A 40 -5.31 -0.72 -20.59
N GLY A 41 -4.63 0.42 -20.46
CA GLY A 41 -5.27 1.74 -20.55
C GLY A 41 -6.17 2.08 -19.36
N LEU A 42 -5.92 1.49 -18.19
CA LEU A 42 -6.51 1.96 -16.94
C LEU A 42 -6.16 3.44 -16.72
N GLN A 43 -7.09 4.21 -16.17
CA GLN A 43 -6.90 5.65 -15.95
C GLN A 43 -5.95 5.87 -14.77
N PHE A 44 -4.69 6.16 -15.07
CA PHE A 44 -3.66 6.53 -14.10
C PHE A 44 -3.26 7.99 -14.24
N ASP A 45 -3.05 8.67 -13.11
CA ASP A 45 -2.49 10.03 -13.07
C ASP A 45 -1.02 10.05 -13.54
N ASP A 46 -0.51 11.24 -13.88
CA ASP A 46 0.85 11.36 -14.43
C ASP A 46 1.93 10.85 -13.49
N ARG A 47 1.74 11.02 -12.18
CA ARG A 47 2.68 10.52 -11.16
C ARG A 47 2.77 9.00 -11.23
N THR A 48 1.62 8.33 -11.29
CA THR A 48 1.53 6.86 -11.35
C THR A 48 2.12 6.36 -12.66
N GLN A 49 1.80 7.00 -13.78
CA GLN A 49 2.39 6.69 -15.08
C GLN A 49 3.91 6.88 -15.10
N TYR A 50 4.41 7.94 -14.47
CA TYR A 50 5.84 8.18 -14.33
C TYR A 50 6.53 7.07 -13.52
N GLN A 51 5.97 6.67 -12.38
CA GLN A 51 6.52 5.59 -11.57
C GLN A 51 6.59 4.25 -12.33
N ILE A 52 5.55 3.92 -13.11
CA ILE A 52 5.53 2.72 -13.97
C ILE A 52 6.62 2.81 -15.04
N ARG A 53 6.77 3.99 -15.67
CA ARG A 53 7.77 4.21 -16.72
C ARG A 53 9.20 4.10 -16.18
N GLU A 54 9.47 4.68 -15.03
CA GLU A 54 10.79 4.58 -14.40
C GLU A 54 11.11 3.14 -14.02
N ALA A 55 10.16 2.43 -13.39
CA ALA A 55 10.27 1.01 -13.08
C ALA A 55 10.57 0.17 -14.34
N TRP A 56 9.87 0.42 -15.44
CA TRP A 56 10.12 -0.22 -16.74
C TRP A 56 11.51 0.09 -17.30
N ASN A 57 11.94 1.35 -17.18
CA ASN A 57 13.25 1.82 -17.65
C ASN A 57 14.40 1.14 -16.90
N HIS A 58 14.20 0.78 -15.62
CA HIS A 58 15.17 0.03 -14.83
C HIS A 58 15.26 -1.46 -15.18
N LEU A 59 14.29 -2.01 -15.92
CA LEU A 59 14.36 -3.41 -16.36
C LEU A 59 15.47 -3.60 -17.40
N THR A 60 16.28 -4.64 -17.19
CA THR A 60 17.29 -5.07 -18.16
C THR A 60 16.63 -5.58 -19.46
N PRO A 61 17.36 -5.61 -20.59
CA PRO A 61 16.83 -6.15 -21.84
C PRO A 61 16.33 -7.61 -21.73
N HIS A 62 16.95 -8.41 -20.86
CA HIS A 62 16.52 -9.78 -20.60
C HIS A 62 15.18 -9.83 -19.86
N GLN A 63 15.02 -9.00 -18.81
CA GLN A 63 13.79 -8.91 -18.02
C GLN A 63 12.61 -8.36 -18.83
N ARG A 64 12.86 -7.50 -19.83
CA ARG A 64 11.80 -7.01 -20.72
C ARG A 64 11.33 -8.05 -21.74
N LYS A 65 12.15 -9.06 -22.02
CA LYS A 65 11.80 -10.17 -22.93
C LYS A 65 11.11 -11.32 -22.20
N ASN A 66 11.47 -11.55 -20.94
CA ASN A 66 11.05 -12.71 -20.15
C ASN A 66 10.40 -12.28 -18.84
N HIS A 67 9.18 -12.73 -18.58
CA HIS A 67 8.45 -12.50 -17.31
C HIS A 67 8.38 -11.02 -16.89
N THR A 68 8.15 -10.14 -17.86
CA THR A 68 8.20 -8.69 -17.69
C THR A 68 7.26 -8.18 -16.60
N HIS A 69 6.04 -8.72 -16.53
CA HIS A 69 5.06 -8.37 -15.51
C HIS A 69 5.64 -8.53 -14.10
N GLY A 70 6.07 -9.74 -13.73
CA GLY A 70 6.61 -10.02 -12.40
C GLY A 70 7.82 -9.14 -12.04
N HIS A 71 8.72 -8.89 -13.00
CA HIS A 71 9.86 -8.00 -12.77
C HIS A 71 9.44 -6.54 -12.57
N LEU A 72 8.49 -6.04 -13.38
CA LEU A 72 7.96 -4.69 -13.23
C LEU A 72 7.29 -4.53 -11.86
N ILE A 73 6.36 -5.43 -11.52
CA ILE A 73 5.66 -5.42 -10.23
C ILE A 73 6.66 -5.47 -9.07
N ALA A 74 7.69 -6.31 -9.16
CA ALA A 74 8.72 -6.42 -8.13
C ALA A 74 9.52 -5.12 -7.92
N SER A 75 9.69 -4.31 -8.96
CA SER A 75 10.43 -3.04 -8.90
C SER A 75 9.62 -1.86 -8.35
N LEU A 76 8.29 -1.98 -8.28
CA LEU A 76 7.41 -0.95 -7.74
C LEU A 76 7.45 -0.94 -6.20
N THR A 77 7.82 0.20 -5.63
CA THR A 77 7.97 0.39 -4.18
C THR A 77 6.63 0.43 -3.44
N PHE A 78 6.62 0.22 -2.12
CA PHE A 78 5.46 0.46 -1.25
C PHE A 78 4.71 1.76 -1.57
N GLY A 79 5.45 2.84 -1.80
CA GLY A 79 4.89 4.16 -2.07
C GLY A 79 4.01 4.19 -3.33
N PHE A 80 4.33 3.41 -4.36
CA PHE A 80 3.51 3.26 -5.56
C PHE A 80 2.14 2.68 -5.22
N TRP A 81 2.11 1.55 -4.50
CA TRP A 81 0.86 0.88 -4.12
C TRP A 81 -0.03 1.75 -3.23
N ARG A 82 0.57 2.51 -2.32
CA ARG A 82 -0.15 3.53 -1.53
C ARG A 82 -0.75 4.64 -2.41
N ASN A 83 -0.04 5.10 -3.44
CA ASN A 83 -0.51 6.18 -4.33
C ASN A 83 -1.80 5.80 -5.08
N LEU A 84 -1.98 4.52 -5.41
CA LEU A 84 -3.21 4.03 -6.06
C LEU A 84 -4.47 4.14 -5.18
N LEU A 85 -4.29 4.35 -3.87
CA LEU A 85 -5.39 4.58 -2.93
C LEU A 85 -5.67 6.07 -2.70
N GLU A 86 -4.88 6.98 -3.27
CA GLU A 86 -5.15 8.43 -3.20
C GLU A 86 -6.31 8.84 -4.10
N ASP A 87 -6.64 10.12 -4.17
CA ASP A 87 -7.82 10.61 -4.91
C ASP A 87 -7.64 10.53 -6.44
N GLY A 88 -6.43 10.24 -6.92
CA GLY A 88 -6.03 10.45 -8.29
C GLY A 88 -5.67 11.91 -8.57
N GLY A 89 -5.20 12.17 -9.78
CA GLY A 89 -4.59 13.44 -10.14
C GLY A 89 -4.71 13.75 -11.62
N THR A 90 -4.01 14.80 -12.04
CA THR A 90 -3.99 15.25 -13.43
C THR A 90 -3.46 14.14 -14.36
N ILE A 91 -4.06 14.06 -15.54
CA ILE A 91 -3.55 13.33 -16.68
C ILE A 91 -3.24 14.38 -17.75
N HIS A 92 -1.97 14.64 -18.00
CA HIS A 92 -1.56 15.59 -19.03
C HIS A 92 -1.84 15.01 -20.42
N THR A 93 -2.96 15.42 -20.99
CA THR A 93 -3.32 15.20 -22.39
C THR A 93 -3.01 16.43 -23.25
N LYS A 94 -3.05 16.28 -24.59
CA LYS A 94 -2.85 17.43 -25.49
C LYS A 94 -3.93 18.48 -25.24
N TRP A 95 -3.54 19.75 -25.16
CA TRP A 95 -4.48 20.86 -25.08
C TRP A 95 -5.49 20.80 -26.25
N PRO A 96 -6.81 21.03 -26.02
CA PRO A 96 -7.45 21.56 -24.81
C PRO A 96 -7.93 20.48 -23.81
N ASP A 97 -7.68 19.20 -24.07
CA ASP A 97 -8.15 18.13 -23.20
C ASP A 97 -7.37 18.15 -21.89
N GLN A 98 -8.07 18.37 -20.77
CA GLN A 98 -7.55 18.16 -19.43
C GLN A 98 -8.38 17.05 -18.78
N ARG A 99 -7.75 15.89 -18.58
CA ARG A 99 -8.39 14.76 -17.90
C ARG A 99 -7.81 14.62 -16.49
N ARG A 100 -8.59 14.05 -15.59
CA ARG A 100 -8.20 13.76 -14.22
C ARG A 100 -8.56 12.31 -13.92
N ALA A 101 -7.62 11.56 -13.35
CA ALA A 101 -7.91 10.27 -12.78
C ALA A 101 -8.68 10.46 -11.46
N ASP A 102 -9.74 9.69 -11.28
CA ASP A 102 -10.51 9.63 -10.06
C ASP A 102 -10.45 8.19 -9.53
N TYR A 103 -9.46 7.90 -8.69
CA TYR A 103 -9.23 6.53 -8.22
C TYR A 103 -10.35 5.96 -7.36
N GLU A 104 -11.28 6.79 -6.87
CA GLU A 104 -12.52 6.29 -6.26
C GLU A 104 -13.37 5.54 -7.31
N ASN A 105 -13.57 6.14 -8.48
CA ASN A 105 -14.45 5.62 -9.54
C ASN A 105 -13.70 4.75 -10.56
N ASP A 106 -12.43 5.06 -10.82
CA ASP A 106 -11.61 4.40 -11.82
C ASP A 106 -11.03 3.07 -11.34
N LEU A 107 -10.76 2.95 -10.02
CA LEU A 107 -10.09 1.77 -9.44
C LEU A 107 -10.88 1.18 -8.26
N TRP A 108 -11.12 1.97 -7.21
CA TRP A 108 -11.68 1.48 -5.94
C TRP A 108 -13.02 0.79 -6.12
N ARG A 109 -14.00 1.50 -6.69
CA ARG A 109 -15.36 0.98 -6.92
C ARG A 109 -15.43 -0.12 -7.97
N LYS A 110 -14.47 -0.16 -8.90
CA LYS A 110 -14.43 -1.20 -9.93
C LYS A 110 -13.94 -2.53 -9.39
N GLY A 111 -13.17 -2.53 -8.30
CA GLY A 111 -12.79 -3.77 -7.63
C GLY A 111 -11.49 -3.72 -6.85
N LEU A 112 -10.75 -2.60 -6.85
CA LEU A 112 -9.53 -2.50 -6.05
C LEU A 112 -9.81 -2.66 -4.54
N ASP A 113 -11.03 -2.34 -4.06
CA ASP A 113 -11.45 -2.58 -2.68
C ASP A 113 -11.35 -4.06 -2.26
N LYS A 114 -11.48 -4.99 -3.21
CA LYS A 114 -11.37 -6.45 -3.00
C LYS A 114 -9.95 -6.90 -2.62
N THR A 115 -8.95 -6.03 -2.79
CA THR A 115 -7.59 -6.23 -2.22
C THR A 115 -7.67 -6.46 -0.71
N PHE A 116 -8.58 -5.77 -0.05
CA PHE A 116 -8.75 -5.73 1.40
C PHE A 116 -9.98 -6.55 1.81
N SER A 117 -9.90 -7.86 1.58
CA SER A 117 -11.03 -8.79 1.75
C SER A 117 -11.69 -8.74 3.13
N ASN A 118 -10.96 -8.38 4.19
CA ASN A 118 -11.49 -8.25 5.56
C ASN A 118 -11.74 -6.80 5.99
N GLY A 119 -11.48 -5.81 5.12
CA GLY A 119 -11.55 -4.39 5.46
C GLY A 119 -12.89 -3.95 6.03
N ARG A 120 -14.00 -4.43 5.44
CA ARG A 120 -15.37 -4.10 5.91
C ARG A 120 -15.64 -4.61 7.32
N GLN A 121 -15.22 -5.83 7.61
CA GLN A 121 -15.41 -6.43 8.92
C GLN A 121 -14.53 -5.74 9.96
N TYR A 122 -13.26 -5.49 9.64
CA TYR A 122 -12.34 -4.79 10.52
C TYR A 122 -12.85 -3.38 10.85
N ALA A 123 -13.24 -2.60 9.85
CA ALA A 123 -13.77 -1.26 10.06
C ALA A 123 -15.00 -1.27 10.97
N ARG A 124 -15.94 -2.22 10.76
CA ARG A 124 -17.11 -2.39 11.63
C ARG A 124 -16.72 -2.71 13.08
N ALA A 125 -15.70 -3.53 13.29
CA ALA A 125 -15.25 -3.93 14.62
C ALA A 125 -14.63 -2.79 15.42
N VAL A 126 -14.10 -1.77 14.74
CA VAL A 126 -13.53 -0.57 15.36
C VAL A 126 -14.42 0.67 15.19
N GLU A 127 -15.72 0.44 14.91
CA GLU A 127 -16.75 1.49 14.76
C GLU A 127 -16.45 2.53 13.66
N GLU A 128 -15.70 2.13 12.64
CA GLU A 128 -15.30 2.94 11.50
C GLU A 128 -16.02 2.57 10.21
N ARG A 129 -16.03 3.52 9.25
CA ARG A 129 -16.60 3.27 7.92
C ARG A 129 -15.55 2.77 6.95
N TRP A 130 -15.81 1.61 6.34
CA TRP A 130 -14.95 1.12 5.25
C TRP A 130 -15.04 2.01 4.01
N THR A 131 -13.94 2.70 3.72
CA THR A 131 -13.78 3.62 2.59
C THR A 131 -12.37 3.51 2.03
N ARG A 132 -12.16 3.97 0.79
CA ARG A 132 -10.82 4.09 0.21
C ARG A 132 -9.89 4.90 1.11
N LYS A 133 -10.39 6.03 1.63
CA LYS A 133 -9.64 6.91 2.53
C LYS A 133 -9.22 6.20 3.81
N TYR A 134 -10.11 5.41 4.42
CA TYR A 134 -9.77 4.63 5.61
C TYR A 134 -8.67 3.60 5.34
N ALA A 135 -8.76 2.87 4.23
CA ALA A 135 -7.69 1.97 3.79
C ALA A 135 -6.37 2.71 3.53
N LEU A 136 -6.45 3.87 2.85
CA LEU A 136 -5.31 4.74 2.59
C LEU A 136 -4.63 5.20 3.88
N ASP A 137 -5.38 5.59 4.91
CA ASP A 137 -4.82 6.10 6.16
C ASP A 137 -4.04 5.01 6.92
N ILE A 138 -4.52 3.76 6.90
CA ILE A 138 -3.78 2.59 7.42
C ILE A 138 -2.48 2.40 6.62
N VAL A 139 -2.58 2.32 5.29
CA VAL A 139 -1.42 2.08 4.40
C VAL A 139 -0.39 3.22 4.49
N LYS A 140 -0.83 4.47 4.58
CA LYS A 140 0.01 5.66 4.77
C LYS A 140 0.80 5.58 6.07
N THR A 141 0.14 5.13 7.14
CA THR A 141 0.79 4.98 8.45
C THR A 141 1.92 3.95 8.39
N VAL A 142 1.67 2.79 7.77
CA VAL A 142 2.70 1.76 7.57
C VAL A 142 3.83 2.29 6.67
N HIS A 143 3.51 3.00 5.59
CA HIS A 143 4.50 3.61 4.71
C HIS A 143 5.42 4.62 5.44
N ALA A 144 4.85 5.42 6.35
CA ALA A 144 5.62 6.37 7.15
C ALA A 144 6.62 5.67 8.08
N LEU A 145 6.18 4.61 8.76
CA LEU A 145 7.06 3.77 9.59
C LEU A 145 8.16 3.11 8.74
N ARG A 146 7.78 2.52 7.60
CA ARG A 146 8.70 1.90 6.63
C ARG A 146 9.82 2.86 6.25
N ASN A 147 9.47 4.09 5.88
CA ASN A 147 10.45 5.07 5.43
C ASN A 147 11.44 5.45 6.54
N ARG A 148 10.98 5.66 7.78
CA ARG A 148 11.90 5.91 8.89
C ARG A 148 12.86 4.75 9.14
N VAL A 149 12.34 3.53 9.16
CA VAL A 149 13.14 2.33 9.39
C VAL A 149 14.17 2.14 8.26
N ALA A 150 13.78 2.38 7.01
CA ALA A 150 14.67 2.33 5.85
C ALA A 150 15.77 3.42 5.88
N HIS A 151 15.47 4.60 6.42
CA HIS A 151 16.44 5.67 6.62
C HIS A 151 17.24 5.56 7.93
N HIS A 152 17.06 4.46 8.68
CA HIS A 152 17.67 4.26 10.00
C HIS A 152 17.41 5.42 10.98
N GLU A 153 16.27 6.10 10.85
CA GLU A 153 15.92 7.22 11.70
C GLU A 153 15.41 6.75 13.08
N PRO A 154 15.67 7.49 14.16
CA PRO A 154 15.12 7.17 15.47
C PRO A 154 13.58 7.17 15.49
N LEU A 155 13.00 6.22 16.23
CA LEU A 155 11.55 6.08 16.41
C LEU A 155 11.03 6.72 17.71
N VAL A 156 11.95 7.14 18.61
CA VAL A 156 11.64 7.63 19.96
C VAL A 156 10.86 8.96 19.97
N ASN A 157 11.03 9.80 18.95
CA ASN A 157 10.37 11.11 18.86
C ASN A 157 9.07 11.07 18.05
N GLY A 158 8.46 9.89 17.92
CA GLY A 158 7.29 9.68 17.08
C GLY A 158 7.59 9.69 15.58
N ILE A 159 6.60 9.25 14.80
CA ILE A 159 6.69 9.05 13.36
C ILE A 159 5.88 10.16 12.67
N PRO A 160 6.50 11.07 11.89
CA PRO A 160 5.77 12.07 11.13
C PRO A 160 4.97 11.41 10.02
N LEU A 161 3.72 11.82 9.86
CA LEU A 161 2.88 11.37 8.75
C LEU A 161 3.08 12.30 7.54
N PRO A 162 3.46 11.78 6.36
CA PRO A 162 3.66 12.61 5.18
C PRO A 162 2.40 13.41 4.82
N GLY A 163 2.55 14.73 4.67
CA GLY A 163 1.44 15.63 4.34
C GLY A 163 0.60 16.06 5.55
N GLU A 164 0.93 15.61 6.77
CA GLU A 164 0.26 16.00 8.00
C GLU A 164 1.27 16.62 8.97
N ASN A 165 0.92 17.73 9.61
CA ASN A 165 1.77 18.36 10.62
C ASN A 165 1.61 17.70 12.00
N ARG A 166 1.58 16.36 12.04
CA ARG A 166 1.49 15.58 13.28
C ARG A 166 2.41 14.37 13.25
N ARG A 167 2.79 13.94 14.45
CA ARG A 167 3.55 12.70 14.69
C ARG A 167 2.65 11.71 15.41
N ILE A 168 2.84 10.43 15.11
CA ILE A 168 2.17 9.34 15.82
C ILE A 168 3.18 8.55 16.66
N ALA A 169 2.69 7.96 17.74
CA ALA A 169 3.47 7.04 18.55
C ALA A 169 3.86 5.77 17.75
N LEU A 170 4.95 5.11 18.17
CA LEU A 170 5.38 3.84 17.59
C LEU A 170 4.31 2.76 17.75
N GLU A 171 3.57 2.78 18.85
CA GLU A 171 2.43 1.90 19.09
C GLU A 171 1.37 2.06 18.00
N ASN A 172 0.89 3.28 17.73
CA ASN A 172 -0.09 3.53 16.68
C ASN A 172 0.39 3.08 15.29
N ALA A 173 1.68 3.26 15.00
CA ALA A 173 2.26 2.77 13.74
C ALA A 173 2.35 1.24 13.69
N THR A 174 2.62 0.60 14.83
CA THR A 174 2.64 -0.85 14.98
C THR A 174 1.22 -1.43 14.86
N GLN A 175 0.24 -0.81 15.51
CA GLN A 175 -1.18 -1.12 15.37
C GLN A 175 -1.60 -1.07 13.90
N ALA A 176 -1.14 -0.07 13.14
CA ALA A 176 -1.43 0.04 11.72
C ALA A 176 -0.82 -1.10 10.88
N CYS A 177 0.33 -1.66 11.27
CA CYS A 177 0.88 -2.84 10.61
C CYS A 177 -0.02 -4.07 10.80
N PHE A 178 -0.51 -4.31 12.03
CA PHE A 178 -1.47 -5.39 12.29
C PHE A 178 -2.83 -5.13 11.65
N ALA A 179 -3.30 -3.88 11.66
CA ALA A 179 -4.50 -3.49 10.93
C ALA A 179 -4.37 -3.78 9.43
N LEU A 180 -3.23 -3.42 8.82
CA LEU A 180 -2.95 -3.71 7.41
C LEU A 180 -2.97 -5.22 7.13
N ALA A 181 -2.31 -6.01 7.98
CA ALA A 181 -2.36 -7.47 7.90
C ALA A 181 -3.80 -7.96 7.91
N MET A 182 -4.58 -7.52 8.90
CA MET A 182 -5.95 -7.94 9.11
C MET A 182 -6.85 -7.62 7.93
N ILE A 183 -6.81 -6.38 7.43
CA ILE A 183 -7.65 -5.98 6.29
C ILE A 183 -7.27 -6.70 5.00
N LEU A 184 -5.99 -7.04 4.80
CA LEU A 184 -5.53 -7.82 3.66
C LEU A 184 -5.99 -9.27 3.78
N ASP A 185 -5.68 -9.93 4.89
CA ASP A 185 -5.88 -11.36 5.11
C ASP A 185 -5.82 -11.76 6.60
N ARG A 186 -6.79 -12.55 7.07
CA ARG A 186 -6.86 -12.93 8.49
C ARG A 186 -5.72 -13.86 8.90
N ASP A 187 -5.30 -14.75 8.01
CA ASP A 187 -4.26 -15.73 8.31
C ASP A 187 -2.89 -15.03 8.34
N LEU A 188 -2.68 -14.04 7.47
CA LEU A 188 -1.51 -13.15 7.56
C LEU A 188 -1.46 -12.41 8.90
N HIS A 189 -2.59 -11.88 9.35
CA HIS A 189 -2.66 -11.23 10.66
C HIS A 189 -2.36 -12.20 11.81
N ALA A 190 -2.99 -13.38 11.82
CA ALA A 190 -2.73 -14.40 12.84
C ALA A 190 -1.25 -14.80 12.87
N TRP A 191 -0.67 -15.06 11.69
CA TRP A 191 0.74 -15.39 11.56
C TRP A 191 1.65 -14.27 12.09
N LEU A 192 1.35 -13.01 11.77
CA LEU A 192 2.11 -11.87 12.30
C LEU A 192 1.97 -11.76 13.82
N MET A 193 0.78 -11.96 14.40
CA MET A 193 0.59 -11.95 15.86
C MET A 193 1.42 -13.04 16.57
N ASP A 194 1.59 -14.19 15.93
CA ASP A 194 2.37 -15.28 16.49
C ASP A 194 3.89 -15.02 16.37
N ASN A 195 4.34 -14.48 15.23
CA ASN A 195 5.75 -14.46 14.84
C ASN A 195 6.44 -13.10 14.92
N SER A 196 5.70 -11.99 14.89
CA SER A 196 6.26 -10.64 14.88
C SER A 196 6.79 -10.23 16.25
N LYS A 197 7.97 -9.61 16.28
CA LYS A 197 8.49 -8.93 17.48
C LYS A 197 7.87 -7.53 17.67
N MET A 198 7.14 -7.01 16.69
CA MET A 198 6.43 -5.73 16.83
C MET A 198 5.32 -5.84 17.88
N LYS A 199 4.75 -7.02 18.13
CA LYS A 199 3.75 -7.21 19.19
C LYS A 199 4.24 -6.83 20.58
N LEU A 200 5.55 -6.94 20.83
CA LEU A 200 6.17 -6.54 22.09
C LEU A 200 6.01 -5.04 22.36
N VAL A 201 5.89 -4.21 21.32
CA VAL A 201 5.60 -2.77 21.45
C VAL A 201 4.20 -2.56 22.00
N LEU A 202 3.23 -3.38 21.59
CA LEU A 202 1.85 -3.32 22.08
C LEU A 202 1.74 -3.84 23.52
N GLU A 203 2.59 -4.79 23.91
CA GLU A 203 2.59 -5.40 25.24
C GLU A 203 3.29 -4.54 26.31
N HIS A 204 4.24 -3.67 25.93
CA HIS A 204 5.08 -2.94 26.90
C HIS A 204 4.37 -1.80 27.64
N GLU A 205 3.34 -1.18 27.06
CA GLU A 205 2.61 -0.05 27.65
C GLU A 205 1.36 -0.48 28.45
N LEU A 206 0.97 -1.76 28.40
CA LEU A 206 -0.11 -2.30 29.24
C LEU A 206 0.25 -2.41 30.73
N LYS A 207 1.51 -2.13 31.10
CA LYS A 207 1.91 -1.92 32.48
C LYS A 207 1.95 -0.42 32.74
N PRO A 208 0.92 0.18 33.39
CA PRO A 208 1.12 1.49 33.97
C PRO A 208 2.27 1.36 34.97
N ASN A 209 3.23 2.28 34.90
CA ASN A 209 4.29 2.37 35.89
C ASN A 209 3.63 2.40 37.29
N GLU A 210 3.80 1.31 38.06
CA GLU A 210 3.57 1.29 39.50
C GLU A 210 4.66 2.07 40.23
#